data_AF-A0A1W7RG81-F1
#
_entry.id   AF-A0A1W7RG81-F1
#
_cell.length_a   1.000
_cell.length_b   1.000
_cell.length_c   1.000
_cell.angle_alpha   90.00
_cell.angle_beta   90.00
_cell.angle_gamma   90.00
#
_symmetry.space_group_name_H-M   'P 1'
#
loop_
_entity.id
_entity.type
_entity.pdbx_description
1 polymer ?
#
loop_
_entity_poly.entity_id
_entity_poly.type
_entity_poly.pdbx_seq_one_letter_code
_entity_poly.pdbx_strand_id
1 'polypeptide(L)'
;MGTPGSGRKRTPMKDRFSAEDEALGHIAREAEARLAAKRAARAEARDIRMRELERQQKELEEKTDKPYSDLYTRPASRNSATPLSGNSSRRGSGDTSSLADPDTSLSELRDIYDLKDQIQDVEGRYMQGLKELKESLAEVEEKYKKAMVSNAQLDNEKNNLIYQVDTLKDVIEEREEQLAEYYRENEEKTKELERQKHMCSVLQHKVNELKESLCQRDELIEKHGLVIIPEVTPNGDINHKPVIGAITVVSQEAAQVLESAGEGPLDVRLRKLAGEKEELLSQIKKLKLQLEEARQKSSRPESINADLTGLENGSDLQLIEMQRDANRQISDFKFKLSKAEQDITTLEQNVLRLEGQVVRYKTAAENAEKVEDELKAEKRKLQRELRTALDRTDEMEMTNSHLVKRLEKMKANRTALLSQQ
;
A
#
# COMPACT_ATOMS: atom_id res chain seq x y z
N MET A 1 59.76 24.75 40.93
CA MET A 1 60.37 23.44 40.55
C MET A 1 59.25 22.49 40.16
N GLY A 2 59.12 22.15 38.87
CA GLY A 2 58.13 21.19 38.34
C GLY A 2 56.64 21.61 38.41
N THR A 3 55.72 21.07 37.61
CA THR A 3 55.83 20.39 36.29
C THR A 3 54.45 20.46 35.61
N PRO A 4 54.32 20.84 34.32
CA PRO A 4 53.04 20.80 33.60
C PRO A 4 52.84 19.51 32.78
N GLY A 5 51.64 18.93 32.83
CA GLY A 5 51.22 17.78 32.02
C GLY A 5 50.26 16.83 32.77
N SER A 6 49.34 16.09 32.13
CA SER A 6 49.05 15.98 30.70
C SER A 6 47.54 15.87 30.46
N GLY A 7 46.98 16.76 29.64
CA GLY A 7 45.55 16.78 29.31
C GLY A 7 45.20 15.77 28.22
N ARG A 8 44.68 14.60 28.61
CA ARG A 8 44.31 13.51 27.68
C ARG A 8 43.06 13.84 26.85
N LYS A 9 43.23 14.61 25.77
CA LYS A 9 42.18 14.86 24.76
C LYS A 9 41.62 13.53 24.26
N ARG A 10 40.32 13.27 24.50
CA ARG A 10 39.58 12.21 23.80
C ARG A 10 39.25 12.74 22.40
N THR A 11 39.72 12.07 21.37
CA THR A 11 39.23 12.30 20.00
C THR A 11 37.73 11.95 19.93
N PRO A 12 36.89 12.76 19.28
CA PRO A 12 35.48 12.43 19.13
C PRO A 12 35.34 11.20 18.24
N MET A 13 34.61 10.19 18.71
CA MET A 13 34.48 8.88 18.04
C MET A 13 33.43 8.92 16.91
N LYS A 14 33.37 10.02 16.17
CA LYS A 14 32.22 10.40 15.33
C LYS A 14 32.26 9.81 13.92
N ASP A 15 33.46 9.68 13.34
CA ASP A 15 33.61 9.39 11.91
C ASP A 15 33.46 7.89 11.56
N ARG A 16 33.62 6.99 12.55
CA ARG A 16 33.48 5.53 12.32
C ARG A 16 32.04 5.13 11.96
N PHE A 17 31.07 5.64 12.70
CA PHE A 17 29.66 5.39 12.41
C PHE A 17 29.26 5.91 11.02
N SER A 18 29.80 7.07 10.59
CA SER A 18 29.53 7.61 9.25
C SER A 18 30.05 6.70 8.14
N ALA A 19 31.27 6.17 8.27
CA ALA A 19 31.86 5.29 7.27
C ALA A 19 31.21 3.89 7.25
N GLU A 20 30.75 3.38 8.40
CA GLU A 20 30.00 2.12 8.49
C GLU A 20 28.59 2.27 7.89
N ASP A 21 27.90 3.37 8.13
CA ASP A 21 26.56 3.67 7.58
C ASP A 21 26.61 3.94 6.06
N GLU A 22 27.64 4.66 5.57
CA GLU A 22 27.90 4.81 4.12
C GLU A 22 28.18 3.46 3.44
N ALA A 23 28.92 2.56 4.10
CA ALA A 23 29.20 1.21 3.58
C ALA A 23 27.93 0.35 3.51
N LEU A 24 27.09 0.37 4.56
CA LEU A 24 25.79 -0.30 4.56
C LEU A 24 24.86 0.27 3.48
N GLY A 25 24.81 1.59 3.31
CA GLY A 25 24.09 2.26 2.24
C GLY A 25 24.64 1.97 0.83
N HIS A 26 25.91 1.58 0.70
CA HIS A 26 26.47 1.09 -0.56
C HIS A 26 26.07 -0.36 -0.85
N ILE A 27 26.12 -1.23 0.17
CA ILE A 27 25.71 -2.64 0.07
C ILE A 27 24.22 -2.76 -0.27
N ALA A 28 23.37 -1.94 0.35
CA ALA A 28 21.94 -1.90 0.08
C ALA A 28 21.63 -1.58 -1.39
N ARG A 29 22.21 -0.49 -1.92
CA ARG A 29 22.05 -0.09 -3.33
C ARG A 29 22.63 -1.10 -4.32
N GLU A 30 23.73 -1.78 -3.97
CA GLU A 30 24.29 -2.84 -4.82
C GLU A 30 23.40 -4.10 -4.82
N ALA A 31 22.81 -4.47 -3.68
CA ALA A 31 21.86 -5.57 -3.58
C ALA A 31 20.56 -5.27 -4.36
N GLU A 32 20.04 -4.04 -4.25
CA GLU A 32 18.89 -3.55 -5.01
C GLU A 32 19.16 -3.56 -6.52
N ALA A 33 20.30 -3.03 -6.98
CA ALA A 33 20.69 -3.07 -8.39
C ALA A 33 20.83 -4.51 -8.93
N ARG A 34 21.35 -5.45 -8.11
CA ARG A 34 21.39 -6.88 -8.46
C ARG A 34 20.01 -7.53 -8.53
N LEU A 35 19.05 -7.11 -7.69
CA LEU A 35 17.65 -7.53 -7.78
C LEU A 35 16.97 -6.97 -9.03
N ALA A 36 17.13 -5.68 -9.31
CA ALA A 36 16.62 -5.04 -10.52
C ALA A 36 17.15 -5.71 -11.80
N ALA A 37 18.46 -6.03 -11.86
CA ALA A 37 19.04 -6.77 -12.98
C ALA A 37 18.45 -8.18 -13.13
N LYS A 38 18.14 -8.89 -12.03
CA LYS A 38 17.43 -10.18 -12.07
C LYS A 38 15.98 -10.04 -12.54
N ARG A 39 15.26 -9.00 -12.08
CA ARG A 39 13.89 -8.68 -12.52
C ARG A 39 13.87 -8.42 -14.04
N ALA A 40 14.82 -7.64 -14.55
CA ALA A 40 14.99 -7.38 -15.99
C ALA A 40 15.30 -8.65 -16.80
N ALA A 41 16.30 -9.45 -16.38
CA ALA A 41 16.66 -10.69 -17.08
C ALA A 41 15.52 -11.73 -17.07
N ARG A 42 14.73 -11.79 -16.00
CA ARG A 42 13.49 -12.60 -15.95
C ARG A 42 12.46 -12.09 -16.96
N ALA A 43 12.24 -10.77 -17.05
CA ALA A 43 11.32 -10.18 -18.02
C ALA A 43 11.75 -10.47 -19.48
N GLU A 44 13.03 -10.27 -19.81
CA GLU A 44 13.57 -10.60 -21.14
C GLU A 44 13.42 -12.09 -21.49
N ALA A 45 13.64 -13.00 -20.52
CA ALA A 45 13.44 -14.43 -20.72
C ALA A 45 11.97 -14.81 -20.96
N ARG A 46 11.02 -14.18 -20.26
CA ARG A 46 9.58 -14.33 -20.54
C ARG A 46 9.25 -13.85 -21.96
N ASP A 47 9.77 -12.68 -22.35
CA ASP A 47 9.48 -12.05 -23.64
C ASP A 47 10.03 -12.85 -24.84
N ILE A 48 11.25 -13.42 -24.71
CA ILE A 48 11.83 -14.33 -25.70
C ILE A 48 10.97 -15.60 -25.84
N ARG A 49 10.59 -16.22 -24.72
CA ARG A 49 9.80 -17.46 -24.69
C ARG A 49 8.39 -17.26 -25.27
N MET A 50 7.76 -16.10 -25.03
CA MET A 50 6.48 -15.73 -25.64
C MET A 50 6.57 -15.61 -27.16
N ARG A 51 7.59 -14.92 -27.69
CA ARG A 51 7.81 -14.78 -29.14
C ARG A 51 8.11 -16.13 -29.82
N GLU A 52 8.76 -17.05 -29.11
CA GLU A 52 9.00 -18.41 -29.60
C GLU A 52 7.71 -19.25 -29.64
N LEU A 53 6.82 -19.11 -28.65
CA LEU A 53 5.49 -19.76 -28.66
C LEU A 53 4.59 -19.24 -29.78
N GLU A 54 4.53 -17.92 -30.00
CA GLU A 54 3.83 -17.35 -31.16
C GLU A 54 4.36 -17.90 -32.50
N ARG A 55 5.68 -18.10 -32.59
CA ARG A 55 6.31 -18.67 -33.78
C ARG A 55 5.90 -20.13 -33.98
N GLN A 56 5.90 -20.94 -32.92
CA GLN A 56 5.46 -22.33 -32.99
C GLN A 56 3.97 -22.45 -33.36
N GLN A 57 3.11 -21.55 -32.89
CA GLN A 57 1.70 -21.48 -33.31
C GLN A 57 1.57 -21.17 -34.80
N LYS A 58 2.21 -20.10 -35.30
CA LYS A 58 2.20 -19.75 -36.73
C LYS A 58 2.78 -20.85 -37.62
N GLU A 59 3.85 -21.51 -37.17
CA GLU A 59 4.44 -22.66 -37.86
C GLU A 59 3.58 -23.94 -37.80
N LEU A 60 2.56 -24.03 -36.94
CA LEU A 60 1.56 -25.09 -36.95
C LEU A 60 0.37 -24.73 -37.85
N GLU A 61 -0.11 -23.49 -37.80
CA GLU A 61 -1.15 -22.95 -38.69
C GLU A 61 -0.74 -23.12 -40.17
N GLU A 62 0.49 -22.72 -40.52
CA GLU A 62 1.06 -22.89 -41.87
C GLU A 62 1.31 -24.36 -42.27
N LYS A 63 1.19 -25.31 -41.33
CA LYS A 63 1.22 -26.77 -41.61
C LYS A 63 -0.17 -27.36 -41.75
N THR A 64 -1.19 -26.82 -41.09
CA THR A 64 -2.61 -27.21 -41.31
C THR A 64 -3.21 -26.61 -42.58
N ASP A 65 -2.79 -25.40 -42.98
CA ASP A 65 -3.27 -24.74 -44.20
C ASP A 65 -2.68 -25.32 -45.50
N LYS A 66 -1.68 -26.21 -45.39
CA LYS A 66 -1.19 -27.00 -46.54
C LYS A 66 -2.13 -28.20 -46.74
N PRO A 67 -2.91 -28.25 -47.85
CA PRO A 67 -3.80 -29.39 -48.09
C PRO A 67 -3.00 -30.68 -48.19
N TYR A 68 -3.38 -31.68 -47.39
CA TYR A 68 -2.71 -32.98 -47.29
C TYR A 68 -2.90 -33.82 -48.56
N SER A 69 -2.14 -33.51 -49.61
CA SER A 69 -2.26 -34.11 -50.95
C SER A 69 -1.09 -35.04 -51.32
N ASP A 70 0.13 -34.79 -50.83
CA ASP A 70 1.34 -35.44 -51.37
C ASP A 70 1.78 -36.72 -50.63
N LEU A 71 1.20 -37.03 -49.47
CA LEU A 71 1.60 -38.17 -48.64
C LEU A 71 1.06 -39.54 -49.09
N TYR A 72 0.36 -39.60 -50.23
CA TYR A 72 -0.09 -40.84 -50.86
C TYR A 72 0.40 -41.03 -52.30
N THR A 73 1.70 -40.79 -52.54
CA THR A 73 2.39 -41.29 -53.74
C THR A 73 2.45 -42.82 -53.70
N ARG A 74 1.39 -43.45 -54.22
CA ARG A 74 1.19 -44.91 -54.30
C ARG A 74 2.27 -45.58 -55.16
N PRO A 75 3.06 -46.54 -54.62
CA PRO A 75 3.94 -47.37 -55.43
C PRO A 75 3.11 -48.32 -56.31
N ALA A 76 2.84 -47.92 -57.55
CA ALA A 76 2.18 -48.78 -58.53
C ALA A 76 3.19 -49.80 -59.09
N SER A 77 3.18 -51.04 -58.60
CA SER A 77 4.04 -52.10 -59.12
C SER A 77 3.36 -53.47 -59.21
N ARG A 78 3.15 -53.89 -60.46
CA ARG A 78 3.24 -55.28 -60.97
C ARG A 78 2.40 -56.38 -60.32
N ASN A 79 1.26 -56.62 -60.98
CA ASN A 79 0.84 -57.90 -61.55
C ASN A 79 1.69 -59.15 -61.19
N SER A 80 1.05 -60.15 -60.58
CA SER A 80 1.39 -61.56 -60.76
C SER A 80 0.14 -62.46 -60.66
N ALA A 81 -0.74 -62.37 -61.66
CA ALA A 81 -1.82 -63.34 -61.81
C ALA A 81 -1.26 -64.60 -62.48
N THR A 82 -1.18 -65.71 -61.74
CA THR A 82 -0.66 -67.00 -62.22
C THR A 82 -1.73 -68.09 -62.19
N PRO A 83 -2.47 -68.30 -63.30
CA PRO A 83 -3.32 -69.47 -63.45
C PRO A 83 -2.47 -70.67 -63.89
N LEU A 84 -2.29 -71.64 -62.99
CA LEU A 84 -1.77 -72.98 -63.30
C LEU A 84 -2.79 -73.99 -62.76
N SER A 85 -3.52 -74.68 -63.63
CA SER A 85 -3.09 -75.81 -64.47
C SER A 85 -3.17 -77.12 -63.68
N GLY A 86 -4.06 -78.01 -64.11
CA GLY A 86 -4.44 -79.18 -63.32
C GLY A 86 -3.75 -80.47 -63.74
N ASN A 87 -3.35 -81.26 -62.75
CA ASN A 87 -3.17 -82.70 -62.86
C ASN A 87 -4.35 -83.35 -62.14
N SER A 88 -5.18 -84.21 -62.74
CA SER A 88 -4.87 -85.39 -63.56
C SER A 88 -4.11 -86.47 -62.78
N SER A 89 -4.89 -87.34 -62.14
CA SER A 89 -4.47 -88.68 -61.73
C SER A 89 -5.64 -89.65 -61.91
N ARG A 90 -5.80 -90.17 -63.13
CA ARG A 90 -6.70 -91.31 -63.38
C ARG A 90 -5.99 -92.59 -62.95
N ARG A 91 -6.46 -93.22 -61.87
CA ARG A 91 -6.24 -94.65 -61.60
C ARG A 91 -7.60 -95.34 -61.57
N GLY A 92 -7.86 -96.14 -62.61
CA GLY A 92 -8.97 -97.09 -62.62
C GLY A 92 -8.44 -98.51 -62.49
N SER A 93 -9.00 -99.25 -61.53
CA SER A 93 -8.97 -100.71 -61.32
C SER A 93 -9.80 -100.96 -60.05
N GLY A 94 -10.73 -101.91 -59.98
CA GLY A 94 -11.26 -102.77 -61.04
C GLY A 94 -12.30 -103.74 -60.46
N ASP A 95 -13.25 -104.15 -61.30
CA ASP A 95 -14.06 -105.39 -61.22
C ASP A 95 -14.42 -105.96 -59.83
N THR A 96 -15.50 -105.45 -59.23
CA THR A 96 -16.35 -106.25 -58.33
C THR A 96 -17.81 -106.10 -58.71
N SER A 97 -18.34 -107.04 -59.49
CA SER A 97 -19.77 -107.14 -59.78
C SER A 97 -20.54 -107.58 -58.53
N SER A 98 -21.30 -106.68 -57.93
CA SER A 98 -22.30 -106.98 -56.90
C SER A 98 -23.63 -106.37 -57.34
N LEU A 99 -24.75 -107.02 -56.99
CA LEU A 99 -26.06 -106.39 -57.13
C LEU A 99 -26.11 -105.21 -56.12
N ALA A 100 -26.29 -104.00 -56.64
CA ALA A 100 -26.64 -102.83 -55.87
C ALA A 100 -28.11 -102.49 -56.16
N ASP A 101 -28.92 -102.33 -55.11
CA ASP A 101 -30.30 -101.89 -55.24
C ASP A 101 -30.33 -100.43 -55.71
N PRO A 102 -31.15 -100.05 -56.72
CA PRO A 102 -31.19 -98.66 -57.21
C PRO A 102 -31.54 -97.64 -56.13
N ASP A 103 -32.28 -98.05 -55.09
CA ASP A 103 -32.60 -97.20 -53.93
C ASP A 103 -31.36 -96.84 -53.10
N THR A 104 -30.31 -97.68 -53.08
CA THR A 104 -29.06 -97.37 -52.35
C THR A 104 -28.31 -96.20 -53.01
N SER A 105 -28.11 -96.24 -54.33
CA SER A 105 -27.45 -95.16 -55.06
C SER A 105 -28.25 -93.86 -55.09
N LEU A 106 -29.59 -93.94 -54.95
CA LEU A 106 -30.44 -92.76 -54.78
C LEU A 106 -30.35 -92.15 -53.36
N SER A 107 -30.04 -92.96 -52.33
CA SER A 107 -29.71 -92.45 -50.99
C SER A 107 -28.38 -91.71 -51.00
N GLU A 108 -27.31 -92.33 -51.51
CA GLU A 108 -25.97 -91.72 -51.59
C GLU A 108 -26.00 -90.38 -52.34
N LEU A 109 -26.78 -90.28 -53.41
CA LEU A 109 -26.96 -89.04 -54.16
C LEU A 109 -27.67 -87.95 -53.32
N ARG A 110 -28.64 -88.32 -52.47
CA ARG A 110 -29.30 -87.38 -51.55
C ARG A 110 -28.32 -86.90 -50.47
N ASP A 111 -27.57 -87.83 -49.87
CA ASP A 111 -26.58 -87.51 -48.84
C ASP A 111 -25.52 -86.52 -49.37
N ILE A 112 -25.14 -86.63 -50.66
CA ILE A 112 -24.25 -85.67 -51.33
C ILE A 112 -24.86 -84.26 -51.46
N TYR A 113 -26.17 -84.14 -51.73
CA TYR A 113 -26.85 -82.84 -51.74
C TYR A 113 -26.99 -82.26 -50.32
N ASP A 114 -27.35 -83.08 -49.34
CA ASP A 114 -27.49 -82.65 -47.94
C ASP A 114 -26.13 -82.22 -47.34
N LEU A 115 -25.02 -82.88 -47.71
CA LEU A 115 -23.65 -82.44 -47.38
C LEU A 115 -23.27 -81.15 -48.09
N LYS A 116 -23.61 -81.00 -49.37
CA LYS A 116 -23.34 -79.78 -50.14
C LYS A 116 -24.02 -78.56 -49.51
N ASP A 117 -25.27 -78.69 -49.10
CA ASP A 117 -26.03 -77.58 -48.53
C ASP A 117 -25.54 -77.26 -47.10
N GLN A 118 -25.14 -78.27 -46.32
CA GLN A 118 -24.41 -78.07 -45.06
C GLN A 118 -23.08 -77.33 -45.24
N ILE A 119 -22.33 -77.62 -46.31
CA ILE A 119 -21.10 -76.87 -46.65
C ILE A 119 -21.44 -75.41 -46.97
N GLN A 120 -22.48 -75.14 -47.75
CA GLN A 120 -22.92 -73.76 -48.05
C GLN A 120 -23.36 -73.00 -46.79
N ASP A 121 -24.03 -73.66 -45.84
CA ASP A 121 -24.37 -73.07 -44.53
C ASP A 121 -23.13 -72.78 -43.66
N VAL A 122 -22.08 -73.60 -43.76
CA VAL A 122 -20.80 -73.37 -43.06
C VAL A 122 -20.01 -72.23 -43.72
N GLU A 123 -19.91 -72.22 -45.05
CA GLU A 123 -19.29 -71.14 -45.83
C GLU A 123 -20.01 -69.80 -45.61
N GLY A 124 -21.35 -69.79 -45.59
CA GLY A 124 -22.15 -68.60 -45.31
C GLY A 124 -21.88 -68.03 -43.91
N ARG A 125 -21.88 -68.89 -42.87
CA ARG A 125 -21.55 -68.47 -41.50
C ARG A 125 -20.10 -68.01 -41.36
N TYR A 126 -19.15 -68.65 -42.03
CA TYR A 126 -17.75 -68.23 -42.06
C TYR A 126 -17.59 -66.85 -42.72
N MET A 127 -18.22 -66.64 -43.88
CA MET A 127 -18.19 -65.36 -44.59
C MET A 127 -18.89 -64.24 -43.83
N GLN A 128 -19.96 -64.53 -43.08
CA GLN A 128 -20.59 -63.58 -42.17
C GLN A 128 -19.65 -63.21 -41.01
N GLY A 129 -19.09 -64.17 -40.27
CA GLY A 129 -18.17 -63.88 -39.17
C GLY A 129 -16.90 -63.13 -39.63
N LEU A 130 -16.41 -63.43 -40.84
CA LEU A 130 -15.29 -62.73 -41.47
C LEU A 130 -15.64 -61.30 -41.93
N LYS A 131 -16.92 -61.02 -42.19
CA LYS A 131 -17.43 -59.66 -42.42
C LYS A 131 -17.53 -58.89 -41.09
N GLU A 132 -18.18 -59.48 -40.08
CA GLU A 132 -18.35 -58.88 -38.75
C GLU A 132 -17.01 -58.54 -38.09
N LEU A 133 -16.00 -59.41 -38.24
CA LEU A 133 -14.64 -59.16 -37.76
C LEU A 133 -13.96 -57.97 -38.47
N LYS A 134 -14.22 -57.76 -39.76
CA LYS A 134 -13.70 -56.59 -40.51
C LYS A 134 -14.39 -55.30 -40.11
N GLU A 135 -15.70 -55.35 -39.89
CA GLU A 135 -16.48 -54.19 -39.43
C GLU A 135 -16.07 -53.79 -38.00
N SER A 136 -15.87 -54.77 -37.11
CA SER A 136 -15.32 -54.54 -35.76
C SER A 136 -13.89 -53.98 -35.79
N LEU A 137 -13.00 -54.50 -36.65
CA LEU A 137 -11.66 -53.96 -36.83
C LEU A 137 -11.68 -52.48 -37.27
N ALA A 138 -12.50 -52.15 -38.28
CA ALA A 138 -12.64 -50.78 -38.76
C ALA A 138 -13.18 -49.83 -37.68
N GLU A 139 -14.15 -50.28 -36.87
CA GLU A 139 -14.69 -49.49 -35.76
C GLU A 139 -13.63 -49.23 -34.67
N VAL A 140 -12.79 -50.23 -34.35
CA VAL A 140 -11.67 -50.07 -33.40
C VAL A 140 -10.58 -49.15 -33.96
N GLU A 141 -10.26 -49.24 -35.25
CA GLU A 141 -9.35 -48.31 -35.91
C GLU A 141 -9.85 -46.86 -35.87
N GLU A 142 -11.14 -46.62 -36.10
CA GLU A 142 -11.72 -45.28 -36.04
C GLU A 142 -11.71 -44.72 -34.60
N LYS A 143 -12.04 -45.56 -33.60
CA LYS A 143 -11.93 -45.23 -32.18
C LYS A 143 -10.48 -44.88 -31.80
N TYR A 144 -9.50 -45.63 -32.29
CA TYR A 144 -8.08 -45.34 -32.06
C TYR A 144 -7.65 -44.01 -32.69
N LYS A 145 -8.05 -43.74 -33.94
CA LYS A 145 -7.77 -42.45 -34.63
C LYS A 145 -8.36 -41.26 -33.86
N LYS A 146 -9.61 -41.36 -33.37
CA LYS A 146 -10.24 -40.34 -32.52
C LYS A 146 -9.52 -40.14 -31.19
N ALA A 147 -9.13 -41.22 -30.52
CA ALA A 147 -8.36 -41.15 -29.28
C ALA A 147 -6.98 -40.51 -29.46
N MET A 148 -6.30 -40.78 -30.58
CA MET A 148 -5.00 -40.17 -30.91
C MET A 148 -5.11 -38.65 -31.12
N VAL A 149 -6.13 -38.19 -31.85
CA VAL A 149 -6.38 -36.74 -32.03
C VAL A 149 -6.71 -36.06 -30.70
N SER A 150 -7.58 -36.67 -29.89
CA SER A 150 -7.93 -36.14 -28.56
C SER A 150 -6.71 -36.08 -27.62
N ASN A 151 -5.82 -37.07 -27.65
CA ASN A 151 -4.60 -37.06 -26.84
C ASN A 151 -3.65 -35.92 -27.26
N ALA A 152 -3.50 -35.67 -28.57
CA ALA A 152 -2.71 -34.55 -29.07
C ALA A 152 -3.31 -33.18 -28.70
N GLN A 153 -4.64 -33.06 -28.62
CA GLN A 153 -5.31 -31.86 -28.10
C GLN A 153 -5.01 -31.67 -26.60
N LEU A 154 -5.14 -32.73 -25.80
CA LEU A 154 -4.88 -32.69 -24.35
C LEU A 154 -3.42 -32.37 -24.01
N ASP A 155 -2.43 -32.87 -24.76
CA ASP A 155 -1.02 -32.48 -24.54
C ASP A 155 -0.77 -31.00 -24.87
N ASN A 156 -1.46 -30.42 -25.88
CA ASN A 156 -1.39 -28.99 -26.17
C ASN A 156 -2.05 -28.14 -25.06
N GLU A 157 -3.23 -28.53 -24.59
CA GLU A 157 -3.92 -27.87 -23.46
C GLU A 157 -3.09 -27.92 -22.18
N LYS A 158 -2.52 -29.08 -21.85
CA LYS A 158 -1.59 -29.30 -20.74
C LYS A 158 -0.35 -28.39 -20.84
N ASN A 159 0.27 -28.28 -22.01
CA ASN A 159 1.40 -27.37 -22.22
C ASN A 159 0.97 -25.90 -22.00
N ASN A 160 -0.16 -25.47 -22.57
CA ASN A 160 -0.72 -24.13 -22.36
C ASN A 160 -0.99 -23.82 -20.87
N LEU A 161 -1.54 -24.78 -20.12
CA LEU A 161 -1.78 -24.65 -18.68
C LEU A 161 -0.47 -24.57 -17.87
N ILE A 162 0.58 -25.31 -18.26
CA ILE A 162 1.92 -25.20 -17.64
C ILE A 162 2.48 -23.78 -17.82
N TYR A 163 2.38 -23.19 -19.02
CA TYR A 163 2.82 -21.80 -19.26
C TYR A 163 2.03 -20.78 -18.43
N GLN A 164 0.71 -20.94 -18.30
CA GLN A 164 -0.11 -20.08 -17.46
C GLN A 164 0.27 -20.22 -15.98
N VAL A 165 0.47 -21.45 -15.49
CA VAL A 165 0.88 -21.72 -14.10
C VAL A 165 2.25 -21.13 -13.79
N ASP A 166 3.24 -21.26 -14.68
CA ASP A 166 4.56 -20.62 -14.51
C ASP A 166 4.46 -19.09 -14.50
N THR A 167 3.67 -18.50 -15.41
CA THR A 167 3.44 -17.05 -15.46
C THR A 167 2.73 -16.54 -14.20
N LEU A 168 1.83 -17.33 -13.61
CA LEU A 168 1.16 -16.98 -12.36
C LEU A 168 2.08 -17.09 -11.14
N LYS A 169 2.99 -18.07 -11.07
CA LYS A 169 4.06 -18.10 -10.05
C LYS A 169 4.94 -16.85 -10.16
N ASP A 170 5.33 -16.50 -11.38
CA ASP A 170 6.15 -15.33 -11.71
C ASP A 170 5.52 -14.00 -11.25
N VAL A 171 4.18 -13.89 -11.32
CA VAL A 171 3.41 -12.75 -10.78
C VAL A 171 3.26 -12.83 -9.26
N ILE A 172 3.15 -14.03 -8.67
CA ILE A 172 3.08 -14.19 -7.21
C ILE A 172 4.40 -13.77 -6.56
N GLU A 173 5.56 -14.18 -7.09
CA GLU A 173 6.87 -13.74 -6.60
C GLU A 173 6.98 -12.20 -6.62
N GLU A 174 6.57 -11.54 -7.72
CA GLU A 174 6.59 -10.07 -7.82
C GLU A 174 5.71 -9.39 -6.77
N ARG A 175 4.55 -9.96 -6.44
CA ARG A 175 3.63 -9.44 -5.41
C ARG A 175 4.14 -9.68 -3.99
N GLU A 176 4.82 -10.80 -3.74
CA GLU A 176 5.49 -11.06 -2.46
C GLU A 176 6.68 -10.10 -2.24
N GLU A 177 7.46 -9.81 -3.29
CA GLU A 177 8.51 -8.77 -3.26
C GLU A 177 7.93 -7.37 -3.00
N GLN A 178 6.84 -6.97 -3.69
CA GLN A 178 6.15 -5.69 -3.46
C GLN A 178 5.60 -5.57 -2.03
N LEU A 179 5.01 -6.64 -1.48
CA LEU A 179 4.57 -6.65 -0.08
C LEU A 179 5.76 -6.48 0.90
N ALA A 180 6.90 -7.11 0.64
CA ALA A 180 8.11 -6.96 1.45
C ALA A 180 8.78 -5.57 1.30
N GLU A 181 8.53 -4.85 0.21
CA GLU A 181 8.87 -3.44 0.04
C GLU A 181 7.93 -2.54 0.89
N TYR A 182 6.61 -2.74 0.80
CA TYR A 182 5.64 -1.98 1.61
C TYR A 182 5.79 -2.18 3.13
N TYR A 183 6.11 -3.40 3.60
CA TYR A 183 6.36 -3.63 5.03
C TYR A 183 7.58 -2.85 5.54
N ARG A 184 8.64 -2.73 4.73
CA ARG A 184 9.84 -1.94 5.09
C ARG A 184 9.54 -0.45 5.12
N GLU A 185 8.87 0.09 4.10
CA GLU A 185 8.49 1.51 4.09
C GLU A 185 7.60 1.85 5.31
N ASN A 186 6.63 0.99 5.65
CA ASN A 186 5.75 1.22 6.80
C ASN A 186 6.52 1.23 8.16
N GLU A 187 7.52 0.36 8.31
CA GLU A 187 8.41 0.37 9.48
C GLU A 187 9.23 1.68 9.56
N GLU A 188 9.72 2.18 8.43
CA GLU A 188 10.43 3.46 8.33
C GLU A 188 9.51 4.66 8.63
N LYS A 189 8.28 4.71 8.07
CA LYS A 189 7.30 5.75 8.40
C LYS A 189 6.95 5.74 9.88
N THR A 190 6.87 4.56 10.50
CA THR A 190 6.56 4.43 11.94
C THR A 190 7.71 4.96 12.79
N LYS A 191 8.97 4.67 12.44
CA LYS A 191 10.15 5.24 13.11
C LYS A 191 10.21 6.76 13.02
N GLU A 192 9.94 7.33 11.83
CA GLU A 192 9.88 8.78 11.64
C GLU A 192 8.70 9.41 12.40
N LEU A 193 7.54 8.76 12.44
CA LEU A 193 6.38 9.21 13.22
C LEU A 193 6.70 9.31 14.72
N GLU A 194 7.36 8.31 15.31
CA GLU A 194 7.78 8.37 16.71
C GLU A 194 8.86 9.44 16.95
N ARG A 195 9.79 9.63 16.01
CA ARG A 195 10.77 10.72 16.08
C ARG A 195 10.11 12.10 16.06
N GLN A 196 9.08 12.29 15.25
CA GLN A 196 8.29 13.52 15.17
C GLN A 196 7.42 13.73 16.42
N LYS A 197 6.76 12.69 16.94
CA LYS A 197 6.04 12.75 18.23
C LYS A 197 6.96 13.19 19.37
N HIS A 198 8.18 12.65 19.45
CA HIS A 198 9.17 13.06 20.44
C HIS A 198 9.58 14.53 20.27
N MET A 199 9.83 14.98 19.04
CA MET A 199 10.14 16.40 18.75
C MET A 199 8.99 17.34 19.17
N CYS A 200 7.74 16.99 18.84
CA CYS A 200 6.56 17.74 19.25
C CYS A 200 6.40 17.81 20.77
N SER A 201 6.69 16.71 21.49
CA SER A 201 6.69 16.70 22.97
C SER A 201 7.73 17.67 23.54
N VAL A 202 8.98 17.63 23.05
CA VAL A 202 10.06 18.55 23.48
C VAL A 202 9.68 20.02 23.20
N LEU A 203 9.12 20.30 22.03
CA LEU A 203 8.65 21.65 21.69
C LEU A 203 7.46 22.10 22.57
N GLN A 204 6.54 21.20 22.90
CA GLN A 204 5.41 21.51 23.79
C GLN A 204 5.89 21.84 25.22
N HIS A 205 6.87 21.10 25.76
CA HIS A 205 7.52 21.45 27.01
C HIS A 205 8.18 22.84 26.95
N LYS A 206 8.93 23.13 25.88
CA LYS A 206 9.59 24.44 25.70
C LYS A 206 8.58 25.60 25.58
N VAL A 207 7.42 25.38 24.94
CA VAL A 207 6.32 26.35 24.88
C VAL A 207 5.71 26.58 26.26
N ASN A 208 5.54 25.55 27.09
CA ASN A 208 5.00 25.69 28.44
C ASN A 208 5.97 26.48 29.34
N GLU A 209 7.27 26.15 29.34
CA GLU A 209 8.31 26.90 30.06
C GLU A 209 8.31 28.40 29.68
N LEU A 210 8.14 28.72 28.39
CA LEU A 210 8.08 30.10 27.90
C LEU A 210 6.79 30.83 28.29
N LYS A 211 5.67 30.12 28.39
CA LYS A 211 4.40 30.67 28.92
C LYS A 211 4.52 30.96 30.41
N GLU A 212 5.05 30.03 31.20
CA GLU A 212 5.29 30.24 32.63
C GLU A 212 6.26 31.42 32.86
N SER A 213 7.31 31.53 32.04
CA SER A 213 8.26 32.65 32.04
C SER A 213 7.68 33.98 31.52
N LEU A 214 6.49 33.96 30.91
CA LEU A 214 5.72 35.16 30.55
C LEU A 214 4.79 35.53 31.71
N CYS A 215 3.98 34.60 32.19
CA CYS A 215 3.09 34.81 33.35
C CYS A 215 3.83 35.32 34.59
N GLN A 216 5.02 34.80 34.89
CA GLN A 216 5.86 35.29 36.00
C GLN A 216 6.30 36.76 35.82
N ARG A 217 6.48 37.24 34.58
CA ARG A 217 6.79 38.66 34.31
C ARG A 217 5.55 39.52 34.39
N ASP A 218 4.42 39.04 33.86
CA ASP A 218 3.15 39.76 33.90
C ASP A 218 2.65 39.91 35.34
N GLU A 219 2.77 38.87 36.18
CA GLU A 219 2.54 38.93 37.63
C GLU A 219 3.44 39.95 38.34
N LEU A 220 4.71 40.09 37.92
CA LEU A 220 5.63 41.07 38.51
C LEU A 220 5.29 42.51 38.07
N ILE A 221 4.83 42.69 36.83
CA ILE A 221 4.34 43.99 36.33
C ILE A 221 3.10 44.42 37.14
N GLU A 222 2.13 43.52 37.32
CA GLU A 222 0.92 43.76 38.11
C GLU A 222 1.23 44.02 39.59
N LYS A 223 1.99 43.15 40.27
CA LYS A 223 2.32 43.27 41.70
C LYS A 223 3.12 44.52 42.06
N HIS A 224 3.83 45.11 41.10
CA HIS A 224 4.59 46.35 41.30
C HIS A 224 3.89 47.60 40.75
N GLY A 225 2.65 47.50 40.27
CA GLY A 225 1.89 48.65 39.75
C GLY A 225 2.58 49.32 38.55
N LEU A 226 3.24 48.50 37.72
CA LEU A 226 4.03 48.95 36.58
C LEU A 226 3.16 49.06 35.33
N VAL A 227 3.35 50.16 34.60
CA VAL A 227 2.61 50.49 33.37
C VAL A 227 3.58 50.61 32.21
N ILE A 228 3.16 50.06 31.07
CA ILE A 228 3.85 50.17 29.79
C ILE A 228 3.50 51.51 29.15
N ILE A 229 4.51 52.35 28.94
CA ILE A 229 4.41 53.56 28.12
C ILE A 229 4.97 53.23 26.72
N PRO A 230 4.16 53.33 25.65
CA PRO A 230 4.65 53.17 24.30
C PRO A 230 5.52 54.38 23.91
N GLU A 231 6.79 54.16 23.54
CA GLU A 231 7.59 55.19 22.92
C GLU A 231 7.23 55.34 21.44
N VAL A 232 6.56 56.44 21.09
CA VAL A 232 6.40 56.87 19.70
C VAL A 232 7.73 57.44 19.22
N THR A 233 8.47 56.66 18.43
CA THR A 233 9.71 57.12 17.79
C THR A 233 9.37 58.14 16.69
N PRO A 234 10.00 59.34 16.67
CA PRO A 234 9.56 60.46 15.81
C PRO A 234 10.00 60.34 14.33
N ASN A 235 10.37 59.14 13.87
CA ASN A 235 10.81 58.88 12.50
C ASN A 235 9.62 58.34 11.68
N GLY A 236 8.88 59.25 11.05
CA GLY A 236 7.65 58.91 10.32
C GLY A 236 7.87 58.14 9.02
N ASP A 237 7.83 56.80 9.10
CA ASP A 237 7.56 55.90 7.97
C ASP A 237 6.24 55.17 8.23
N ILE A 238 5.24 55.39 7.38
CA ILE A 238 3.86 54.93 7.56
C ILE A 238 3.74 53.50 7.01
N ASN A 239 4.29 52.54 7.76
CA ASN A 239 4.25 51.12 7.41
C ASN A 239 3.55 50.27 8.47
N HIS A 240 2.51 49.55 8.05
CA HIS A 240 1.55 48.88 8.94
C HIS A 240 2.08 47.54 9.50
N LYS A 241 3.16 47.61 10.30
CA LYS A 241 3.63 46.52 11.16
C LYS A 241 3.87 47.06 12.56
N PRO A 242 3.52 46.33 13.64
CA PRO A 242 3.95 46.66 14.98
C PRO A 242 5.46 46.40 15.09
N VAL A 243 6.26 47.41 14.70
CA VAL A 243 7.66 47.47 15.09
C VAL A 243 7.68 47.51 16.61
N ILE A 244 8.43 46.60 17.22
CA ILE A 244 8.61 46.59 18.67
C ILE A 244 9.53 47.77 19.02
N GLY A 245 8.91 48.94 19.21
CA GLY A 245 9.57 50.11 19.77
C GLY A 245 10.05 49.81 21.20
N ALA A 246 10.88 50.70 21.75
CA ALA A 246 11.34 50.56 23.12
C ALA A 246 10.16 50.65 24.10
N ILE A 247 9.73 49.50 24.62
CA ILE A 247 8.69 49.42 25.64
C ILE A 247 9.30 49.92 26.95
N THR A 248 8.91 51.13 27.37
CA THR A 248 9.31 51.70 28.65
C THR A 248 8.34 51.25 29.73
N VAL A 249 8.85 50.73 30.84
CA VAL A 249 8.06 50.27 31.98
C VAL A 249 8.40 51.14 33.20
N VAL A 250 7.38 51.79 33.78
CA VAL A 250 7.51 52.68 34.96
C VAL A 250 6.35 52.47 35.93
N SER A 251 6.41 53.01 37.15
CA SER A 251 5.24 53.00 38.06
C SER A 251 4.12 53.91 37.55
N GLN A 252 2.88 53.64 37.96
CA GLN A 252 1.71 54.49 37.70
C GLN A 252 1.96 55.98 38.03
N GLU A 253 2.61 56.26 39.16
CA GLU A 253 2.96 57.62 39.60
C GLU A 253 3.91 58.32 38.62
N ALA A 254 4.95 57.60 38.17
CA ALA A 254 5.92 58.12 37.21
C ALA A 254 5.28 58.32 35.81
N ALA A 255 4.35 57.44 35.41
CA ALA A 255 3.60 57.62 34.17
C ALA A 255 2.77 58.91 34.18
N GLN A 256 2.02 59.17 35.25
CA GLN A 256 1.19 60.36 35.38
C GLN A 256 2.01 61.68 35.38
N VAL A 257 3.20 61.67 35.99
CA VAL A 257 4.14 62.82 35.93
C VAL A 257 4.72 62.99 34.51
N LEU A 258 5.00 61.90 33.79
CA LEU A 258 5.47 61.93 32.41
C LEU A 258 4.38 62.36 31.41
N GLU A 259 3.09 62.19 31.72
CA GLU A 259 1.99 62.76 30.93
C GLU A 259 1.94 64.29 31.03
N SER A 260 2.15 64.86 32.23
CA SER A 260 2.19 66.33 32.39
C SER A 260 3.35 67.02 31.65
N ALA A 261 4.40 66.26 31.29
CA ALA A 261 5.47 66.75 30.42
C ALA A 261 5.07 66.86 28.93
N GLY A 262 3.85 66.46 28.56
CA GLY A 262 3.39 66.39 27.17
C GLY A 262 4.19 65.40 26.31
N GLU A 263 3.96 65.44 25.00
CA GLU A 263 4.45 64.40 24.09
C GLU A 263 5.97 64.36 23.88
N GLY A 264 6.47 63.16 23.51
CA GLY A 264 7.86 62.88 23.15
C GLY A 264 8.38 61.55 23.73
N PRO A 265 9.55 61.07 23.29
CA PRO A 265 10.27 59.97 23.96
C PRO A 265 10.61 60.33 25.42
N LEU A 266 10.95 59.32 26.22
CA LEU A 266 11.17 59.42 27.66
C LEU A 266 12.24 60.47 28.01
N ASP A 267 13.34 60.52 27.26
CA ASP A 267 14.46 61.44 27.50
C ASP A 267 14.03 62.91 27.30
N VAL A 268 13.16 63.19 26.33
CA VAL A 268 12.60 64.52 26.06
C VAL A 268 11.64 64.93 27.19
N ARG A 269 10.76 64.02 27.62
CA ARG A 269 9.82 64.29 28.73
C ARG A 269 10.53 64.55 30.05
N LEU A 270 11.51 63.72 30.39
CA LEU A 270 12.36 63.93 31.57
C LEU A 270 13.14 65.27 31.51
N ARG A 271 13.58 65.69 30.32
CA ARG A 271 14.30 66.95 30.12
C ARG A 271 13.41 68.19 30.31
N LYS A 272 12.14 68.14 29.87
CA LYS A 272 11.16 69.21 30.12
C LYS A 272 10.91 69.40 31.61
N LEU A 273 10.57 68.32 32.32
CA LEU A 273 10.34 68.31 33.77
C LEU A 273 11.56 68.81 34.58
N ALA A 274 12.78 68.49 34.12
CA ALA A 274 14.01 69.01 34.72
C ALA A 274 14.15 70.53 34.53
N GLY A 275 13.85 71.07 33.34
CA GLY A 275 13.85 72.50 33.07
C GLY A 275 12.78 73.28 33.86
N GLU A 276 11.54 72.77 33.88
CA GLU A 276 10.44 73.34 34.67
C GLU A 276 10.79 73.40 36.16
N LYS A 277 11.42 72.35 36.70
CA LYS A 277 11.92 72.30 38.08
C LYS A 277 13.00 73.35 38.33
N GLU A 278 13.94 73.57 37.40
CA GLU A 278 14.97 74.60 37.52
C GLU A 278 14.39 76.03 37.45
N GLU A 279 13.37 76.24 36.61
CA GLU A 279 12.66 77.51 36.55
C GLU A 279 11.87 77.77 37.84
N LEU A 280 11.07 76.81 38.32
CA LEU A 280 10.34 76.92 39.59
C LEU A 280 11.27 77.13 40.78
N LEU A 281 12.43 76.47 40.84
CA LEU A 281 13.46 76.73 41.85
C LEU A 281 14.02 78.16 41.76
N SER A 282 14.09 78.74 40.57
CA SER A 282 14.53 80.12 40.34
C SER A 282 13.44 81.14 40.72
N GLN A 283 12.17 80.84 40.43
CA GLN A 283 11.02 81.61 40.90
C GLN A 283 10.92 81.57 42.43
N ILE A 284 11.11 80.41 43.08
CA ILE A 284 11.13 80.28 44.55
C ILE A 284 12.27 81.09 45.18
N LYS A 285 13.48 81.13 44.58
CA LYS A 285 14.57 81.98 45.05
C LYS A 285 14.18 83.47 44.99
N LYS A 286 13.59 83.91 43.87
CA LYS A 286 13.13 85.29 43.68
C LYS A 286 12.01 85.68 44.66
N LEU A 287 11.01 84.81 44.83
CA LEU A 287 9.91 85.03 45.77
C LEU A 287 10.37 85.02 47.24
N LYS A 288 11.37 84.20 47.60
CA LYS A 288 11.98 84.27 48.94
C LYS A 288 12.67 85.60 49.19
N LEU A 289 13.45 86.10 48.22
CA LEU A 289 14.07 87.43 48.31
C LEU A 289 13.00 88.52 48.50
N GLN A 290 11.96 88.52 47.68
CA GLN A 290 10.85 89.49 47.75
C GLN A 290 10.04 89.37 49.06
N LEU A 291 9.88 88.16 49.62
CA LEU A 291 9.19 87.95 50.90
C LEU A 291 10.06 88.35 52.10
N GLU A 292 11.38 88.27 51.97
CA GLU A 292 12.36 88.77 52.96
C GLU A 292 12.43 90.32 52.92
N GLU A 293 12.38 90.93 51.73
CA GLU A 293 12.16 92.36 51.53
C GLU A 293 10.81 92.84 52.10
N ALA A 294 9.72 92.10 51.87
CA ALA A 294 8.39 92.41 52.38
C ALA A 294 8.30 92.24 53.91
N ARG A 295 8.98 91.24 54.50
CA ARG A 295 9.06 91.09 55.96
C ARG A 295 9.73 92.26 56.68
N GLN A 296 10.52 93.07 55.97
CA GLN A 296 11.09 94.32 56.49
C GLN A 296 10.15 95.53 56.33
N LYS A 297 9.01 95.40 55.63
CA LYS A 297 8.14 96.51 55.27
C LYS A 297 6.65 96.22 55.54
N SER A 298 6.21 96.80 56.66
CA SER A 298 4.83 97.02 57.12
C SER A 298 4.04 95.85 57.73
N SER A 299 3.09 96.24 58.58
CA SER A 299 2.13 95.40 59.29
C SER A 299 0.78 95.35 58.58
N ARG A 300 0.00 94.28 58.84
CA ARG A 300 -1.45 94.15 58.60
C ARG A 300 -2.25 95.36 59.18
N PRO A 301 -3.55 95.60 58.84
CA PRO A 301 -4.56 94.68 58.27
C PRO A 301 -5.47 95.33 57.16
N GLU A 302 -6.57 94.81 56.58
CA GLU A 302 -7.18 93.46 56.34
C GLU A 302 -8.36 93.59 55.30
N SER A 303 -8.87 92.46 54.77
CA SER A 303 -10.30 92.18 54.43
C SER A 303 -10.95 92.47 53.04
N ILE A 304 -12.07 91.75 52.83
CA ILE A 304 -13.20 91.88 51.87
C ILE A 304 -13.09 91.27 50.43
N ASN A 305 -13.47 89.98 50.36
CA ASN A 305 -14.54 89.33 49.55
C ASN A 305 -14.67 89.44 48.00
N ALA A 306 -15.30 88.36 47.50
CA ALA A 306 -16.29 88.26 46.39
C ALA A 306 -15.82 87.76 45.00
N ASP A 307 -16.09 86.47 44.78
CA ASP A 307 -16.87 85.89 43.67
C ASP A 307 -16.45 86.16 42.20
N LEU A 308 -16.20 85.07 41.46
CA LEU A 308 -16.32 85.05 40.00
C LEU A 308 -16.80 83.68 39.50
N THR A 309 -18.09 83.42 39.67
CA THR A 309 -18.77 82.25 39.10
C THR A 309 -18.98 82.41 37.58
N GLY A 310 -18.51 81.44 36.77
CA GLY A 310 -19.04 81.18 35.42
C GLY A 310 -18.03 80.85 34.31
N LEU A 311 -18.14 79.65 33.72
CA LEU A 311 -18.59 79.44 32.33
C LEU A 311 -18.62 77.93 31.94
N GLU A 312 -19.46 77.12 32.60
CA GLU A 312 -19.81 75.79 32.08
C GLU A 312 -21.01 75.90 31.14
N ASN A 313 -20.81 75.67 29.84
CA ASN A 313 -21.86 75.47 28.83
C ASN A 313 -21.30 74.94 27.47
N GLY A 314 -20.20 74.18 27.50
CA GLY A 314 -19.56 73.67 26.27
C GLY A 314 -18.76 72.39 26.45
N SER A 315 -18.07 72.24 27.59
CA SER A 315 -17.40 71.01 28.03
C SER A 315 -18.34 69.80 28.08
N ASP A 316 -19.56 70.00 28.59
CA ASP A 316 -20.55 68.95 28.81
C ASP A 316 -21.01 68.28 27.49
N LEU A 317 -21.20 69.06 26.41
CA LEU A 317 -21.59 68.50 25.11
C LEU A 317 -20.51 67.57 24.55
N GLN A 318 -19.23 67.97 24.64
CA GLN A 318 -18.11 67.17 24.14
C GLN A 318 -17.88 65.91 25.00
N LEU A 319 -18.11 66.01 26.31
CA LEU A 319 -18.13 64.86 27.22
C LEU A 319 -19.25 63.88 26.87
N ILE A 320 -20.47 64.38 26.58
CA ILE A 320 -21.62 63.59 26.14
C ILE A 320 -21.35 62.89 24.79
N GLU A 321 -20.65 63.52 23.86
CA GLU A 321 -20.27 62.90 22.59
C GLU A 321 -19.23 61.79 22.77
N MET A 322 -18.16 62.01 23.54
CA MET A 322 -17.22 60.93 23.90
C MET A 322 -17.93 59.78 24.62
N GLN A 323 -18.85 60.08 25.55
CA GLN A 323 -19.63 59.08 26.28
C GLN A 323 -20.53 58.27 25.33
N ARG A 324 -21.07 58.88 24.26
CA ARG A 324 -21.86 58.18 23.23
C ARG A 324 -20.99 57.25 22.38
N ASP A 325 -19.83 57.70 21.92
CA ASP A 325 -18.93 56.86 21.11
C ASP A 325 -18.29 55.73 21.94
N ALA A 326 -17.97 55.96 23.21
CA ALA A 326 -17.56 54.90 24.14
C ALA A 326 -18.67 53.84 24.30
N ASN A 327 -19.92 54.25 24.53
CA ASN A 327 -21.06 53.33 24.61
C ASN A 327 -21.33 52.58 23.29
N ARG A 328 -21.08 53.23 22.14
CA ARG A 328 -21.15 52.59 20.82
C ARG A 328 -20.09 51.51 20.66
N GLN A 329 -18.84 51.81 20.98
CA GLN A 329 -17.74 50.83 20.94
C GLN A 329 -18.00 49.66 21.90
N ILE A 330 -18.47 49.92 23.12
CA ILE A 330 -18.90 48.89 24.08
C ILE A 330 -20.00 48.00 23.50
N SER A 331 -20.94 48.57 22.75
CA SER A 331 -22.01 47.82 22.08
C SER A 331 -21.48 46.93 20.94
N ASP A 332 -20.58 47.46 20.11
CA ASP A 332 -19.91 46.70 19.05
C ASP A 332 -19.05 45.56 19.61
N PHE A 333 -18.36 45.77 20.74
CA PHE A 333 -17.61 44.72 21.42
C PHE A 333 -18.52 43.67 22.08
N LYS A 334 -19.64 44.07 22.70
CA LYS A 334 -20.65 43.12 23.21
C LYS A 334 -21.24 42.25 22.08
N PHE A 335 -21.52 42.82 20.91
CA PHE A 335 -22.00 42.05 19.77
C PHE A 335 -20.95 41.06 19.25
N LYS A 336 -19.68 41.49 19.13
CA LYS A 336 -18.56 40.61 18.73
C LYS A 336 -18.34 39.48 19.75
N LEU A 337 -18.41 39.77 21.04
CA LEU A 337 -18.30 38.79 22.12
C LEU A 337 -19.43 37.75 22.05
N SER A 338 -20.69 38.21 21.98
CA SER A 338 -21.86 37.32 21.91
C SER A 338 -21.84 36.43 20.65
N LYS A 339 -21.31 36.94 19.53
CA LYS A 339 -21.08 36.11 18.34
C LYS A 339 -19.97 35.08 18.56
N ALA A 340 -18.84 35.46 19.16
CA ALA A 340 -17.77 34.52 19.49
C ALA A 340 -18.23 33.41 20.45
N GLU A 341 -19.11 33.71 21.41
CA GLU A 341 -19.74 32.73 22.30
C GLU A 341 -20.63 31.72 21.53
N GLN A 342 -21.37 32.18 20.51
CA GLN A 342 -22.13 31.30 19.61
C GLN A 342 -21.22 30.44 18.72
N ASP A 343 -20.14 31.02 18.20
CA ASP A 343 -19.15 30.30 17.39
C ASP A 343 -18.42 29.22 18.24
N ILE A 344 -18.06 29.53 19.50
CA ILE A 344 -17.47 28.59 20.47
C ILE A 344 -18.41 27.41 20.74
N THR A 345 -19.66 27.66 21.14
CA THR A 345 -20.62 26.57 21.43
C THR A 345 -20.94 25.70 20.21
N THR A 346 -20.86 26.27 19.00
CA THR A 346 -20.96 25.53 17.72
C THR A 346 -19.72 24.66 17.46
N LEU A 347 -18.52 25.13 17.83
CA LEU A 347 -17.28 24.36 17.73
C LEU A 347 -17.24 23.22 18.77
N GLU A 348 -17.66 23.46 20.00
CA GLU A 348 -17.76 22.43 21.06
C GLU A 348 -18.66 21.26 20.65
N GLN A 349 -19.84 21.54 20.07
CA GLN A 349 -20.72 20.50 19.52
C GLN A 349 -20.07 19.70 18.38
N ASN A 350 -19.23 20.35 17.55
CA ASN A 350 -18.48 19.66 16.52
C ASN A 350 -17.33 18.81 17.09
N VAL A 351 -16.64 19.26 18.13
CA VAL A 351 -15.62 18.47 18.84
C VAL A 351 -16.25 17.21 19.41
N LEU A 352 -17.33 17.31 20.19
CA LEU A 352 -18.05 16.16 20.76
C LEU A 352 -18.50 15.15 19.68
N ARG A 353 -18.97 15.65 18.53
CA ARG A 353 -19.36 14.80 17.38
C ARG A 353 -18.15 14.08 16.76
N LEU A 354 -17.00 14.75 16.65
CA LEU A 354 -15.76 14.20 16.10
C LEU A 354 -15.11 13.20 17.07
N GLU A 355 -15.07 13.47 18.38
CA GLU A 355 -14.64 12.54 19.42
C GLU A 355 -15.46 11.25 19.37
N GLY A 356 -16.78 11.37 19.28
CA GLY A 356 -17.68 10.22 19.08
C GLY A 356 -17.42 9.44 17.78
N GLN A 357 -16.93 10.09 16.72
CA GLN A 357 -16.46 9.40 15.51
C GLN A 357 -15.13 8.68 15.73
N VAL A 358 -14.15 9.33 16.38
CA VAL A 358 -12.84 8.74 16.71
C VAL A 358 -12.98 7.48 17.56
N VAL A 359 -13.83 7.50 18.60
CA VAL A 359 -14.11 6.31 19.44
C VAL A 359 -14.67 5.16 18.59
N ARG A 360 -15.64 5.42 17.71
CA ARG A 360 -16.21 4.38 16.83
C ARG A 360 -15.18 3.81 15.85
N TYR A 361 -14.37 4.65 15.22
CA TYR A 361 -13.32 4.19 14.30
C TYR A 361 -12.22 3.40 15.02
N LYS A 362 -11.86 3.79 16.25
CA LYS A 362 -10.92 3.03 17.08
C LYS A 362 -11.45 1.63 17.39
N THR A 363 -12.68 1.50 17.90
CA THR A 363 -13.28 0.19 18.18
C THR A 363 -13.49 -0.66 16.91
N ALA A 364 -13.76 -0.03 15.75
CA ALA A 364 -13.81 -0.74 14.48
C ALA A 364 -12.44 -1.30 14.06
N ALA A 365 -11.36 -0.53 14.22
CA ALA A 365 -10.00 -0.98 13.94
C ALA A 365 -9.56 -2.11 14.90
N GLU A 366 -9.78 -1.94 16.21
CA GLU A 366 -9.50 -2.95 17.24
C GLU A 366 -10.26 -4.27 17.04
N ASN A 367 -11.37 -4.26 16.29
CA ASN A 367 -12.11 -5.47 15.94
C ASN A 367 -11.64 -6.06 14.60
N ALA A 368 -11.26 -5.23 13.63
CA ALA A 368 -10.67 -5.68 12.37
C ALA A 368 -9.33 -6.40 12.59
N GLU A 369 -8.47 -5.86 13.48
CA GLU A 369 -7.18 -6.45 13.86
C GLU A 369 -7.32 -7.87 14.44
N LYS A 370 -8.31 -8.09 15.33
CA LYS A 370 -8.62 -9.41 15.90
C LYS A 370 -9.04 -10.41 14.83
N VAL A 371 -9.93 -10.01 13.92
CA VAL A 371 -10.40 -10.86 12.80
C VAL A 371 -9.25 -11.17 11.84
N GLU A 372 -8.33 -10.23 11.60
CA GLU A 372 -7.13 -10.48 10.79
C GLU A 372 -6.23 -11.54 11.42
N ASP A 373 -6.02 -11.51 12.74
CA ASP A 373 -5.21 -12.49 13.46
C ASP A 373 -5.87 -13.87 13.59
N GLU A 374 -7.20 -13.92 13.72
CA GLU A 374 -7.99 -15.15 13.61
C GLU A 374 -7.83 -15.78 12.21
N LEU A 375 -7.97 -14.98 11.14
CA LEU A 375 -7.78 -15.44 9.75
C LEU A 375 -6.32 -15.86 9.47
N LYS A 376 -5.31 -15.21 10.07
CA LYS A 376 -3.91 -15.67 10.01
C LYS A 376 -3.74 -17.03 10.69
N ALA A 377 -4.41 -17.27 11.82
CA ALA A 377 -4.36 -18.55 12.53
C ALA A 377 -5.04 -19.66 11.72
N GLU A 378 -6.21 -19.39 11.11
CA GLU A 378 -6.89 -20.32 10.21
C GLU A 378 -6.08 -20.61 8.94
N LYS A 379 -5.52 -19.59 8.27
CA LYS A 379 -4.62 -19.78 7.12
C LYS A 379 -3.46 -20.71 7.46
N ARG A 380 -2.80 -20.49 8.61
CA ARG A 380 -1.71 -21.37 9.11
C ARG A 380 -2.19 -22.78 9.46
N LYS A 381 -3.45 -22.97 9.85
CA LYS A 381 -4.06 -24.30 10.08
C LYS A 381 -4.32 -25.02 8.75
N LEU A 382 -5.04 -24.38 7.84
CA LEU A 382 -5.37 -24.92 6.52
C LEU A 382 -4.11 -25.25 5.70
N GLN A 383 -3.04 -24.44 5.79
CA GLN A 383 -1.76 -24.75 5.15
C GLN A 383 -1.08 -26.02 5.70
N ARG A 384 -1.24 -26.33 7.00
CA ARG A 384 -0.75 -27.58 7.59
C ARG A 384 -1.61 -28.76 7.16
N GLU A 385 -2.93 -28.60 7.18
CA GLU A 385 -3.88 -29.64 6.76
C GLU A 385 -3.73 -29.99 5.27
N LEU A 386 -3.54 -28.98 4.41
CA LEU A 386 -3.21 -29.15 2.98
C LEU A 386 -1.91 -29.94 2.80
N ARG A 387 -0.85 -29.60 3.54
CA ARG A 387 0.43 -30.31 3.44
C ARG A 387 0.26 -31.79 3.83
N THR A 388 -0.38 -32.07 4.96
CA THR A 388 -0.70 -33.44 5.40
C THR A 388 -1.60 -34.20 4.41
N ALA A 389 -2.44 -33.50 3.63
CA ALA A 389 -3.24 -34.12 2.58
C ALA A 389 -2.41 -34.44 1.32
N LEU A 390 -1.46 -33.58 0.95
CA LEU A 390 -0.50 -33.83 -0.13
C LEU A 390 0.44 -34.98 0.22
N ASP A 391 1.05 -34.97 1.41
CA ASP A 391 1.95 -36.05 1.88
C ASP A 391 1.25 -37.43 1.79
N ARG A 392 -0.04 -37.51 2.16
CA ARG A 392 -0.88 -38.73 2.02
C ARG A 392 -1.24 -39.08 0.57
N THR A 393 -1.33 -38.09 -0.31
CA THR A 393 -1.61 -38.32 -1.73
C THR A 393 -0.39 -38.98 -2.37
N ASP A 394 0.81 -38.48 -2.09
CA ASP A 394 2.08 -39.07 -2.55
C ASP A 394 2.24 -40.52 -2.04
N GLU A 395 1.92 -40.81 -0.78
CA GLU A 395 1.89 -42.18 -0.23
C GLU A 395 0.91 -43.10 -0.99
N MET A 396 -0.28 -42.59 -1.32
CA MET A 396 -1.31 -43.35 -2.05
C MET A 396 -0.94 -43.55 -3.53
N GLU A 397 -0.31 -42.57 -4.19
CA GLU A 397 0.20 -42.71 -5.55
C GLU A 397 1.35 -43.72 -5.62
N MET A 398 2.29 -43.68 -4.67
CA MET A 398 3.38 -44.63 -4.57
C MET A 398 2.87 -46.07 -4.35
N THR A 399 1.96 -46.27 -3.40
CA THR A 399 1.37 -47.60 -3.17
C THR A 399 0.56 -48.10 -4.37
N ASN A 400 -0.20 -47.23 -5.04
CA ASN A 400 -0.88 -47.56 -6.29
C ASN A 400 0.11 -47.94 -7.41
N SER A 401 1.21 -47.20 -7.57
CA SER A 401 2.28 -47.53 -8.51
C SER A 401 2.88 -48.92 -8.27
N HIS A 402 3.06 -49.32 -7.01
CA HIS A 402 3.49 -50.67 -6.65
C HIS A 402 2.43 -51.74 -6.96
N LEU A 403 1.14 -51.45 -6.77
CA LEU A 403 0.04 -52.36 -7.12
C LEU A 403 -0.12 -52.55 -8.63
N VAL A 404 -0.02 -51.47 -9.42
CA VAL A 404 -0.03 -51.53 -10.89
C VAL A 404 1.11 -52.42 -11.40
N LYS A 405 2.35 -52.18 -10.96
CA LYS A 405 3.53 -53.00 -11.30
C LYS A 405 3.38 -54.47 -10.90
N ARG A 406 2.62 -54.78 -9.84
CA ARG A 406 2.30 -56.15 -9.43
C ARG A 406 1.22 -56.78 -10.31
N LEU A 407 0.19 -56.03 -10.70
CA LEU A 407 -0.85 -56.46 -11.64
C LEU A 407 -0.29 -56.71 -13.04
N GLU A 408 0.64 -55.88 -13.52
CA GLU A 408 1.34 -56.09 -14.79
C GLU A 408 2.12 -57.40 -14.81
N LYS A 409 2.89 -57.71 -13.76
CA LYS A 409 3.58 -58.99 -13.60
C LYS A 409 2.60 -60.18 -13.58
N MET A 410 1.48 -60.06 -12.89
CA MET A 410 0.43 -61.10 -12.88
C MET A 410 -0.20 -61.30 -14.26
N LYS A 411 -0.46 -60.21 -15.01
CA LYS A 411 -0.94 -60.27 -16.41
C LYS A 411 0.09 -60.96 -17.32
N ALA A 412 1.36 -60.55 -17.26
CA ALA A 412 2.44 -61.12 -18.07
C ALA A 412 2.61 -62.63 -17.80
N ASN A 413 2.61 -63.05 -16.53
CA ASN A 413 2.66 -64.46 -16.15
C ASN A 413 1.46 -65.26 -16.69
N ARG A 414 0.25 -64.69 -16.65
CA ARG A 414 -0.95 -65.32 -17.23
C ARG A 414 -0.84 -65.46 -18.75
N THR A 415 -0.37 -64.44 -19.46
CA THR A 415 -0.15 -64.51 -20.91
C THR A 415 0.90 -65.55 -21.27
N ALA A 416 2.00 -65.63 -20.52
CA ALA A 416 3.04 -66.64 -20.73
C ALA A 416 2.51 -68.07 -20.55
N LEU A 417 1.73 -68.33 -19.50
CA LEU A 417 1.07 -69.63 -19.28
C LEU A 417 0.08 -69.99 -20.39
N LEU A 418 -0.69 -69.02 -20.88
CA LEU A 418 -1.62 -69.21 -22.01
C LEU A 418 -0.90 -69.44 -23.36
N SER A 419 0.37 -69.05 -23.48
CA SER A 419 1.21 -69.34 -24.66
C SER A 419 1.96 -70.68 -24.59
N GLN A 420 1.70 -71.48 -23.55
CA GLN A 420 2.25 -72.83 -23.36
C GLN A 420 1.17 -73.93 -23.39
N GLN A 421 -0.04 -73.58 -23.84
CA GLN A 421 -1.18 -74.47 -24.10
C GLN A 421 -1.55 -74.44 -25.59
#